data_AF-A0A5C5ZK66-F1
#
_entry.id   AF-A0A5C5ZK66-F1
#
_cell.length_a   1.000
_cell.length_b   1.000
_cell.length_c   1.000
_cell.angle_alpha   90.00
_cell.angle_beta   90.00
_cell.angle_gamma   90.00
#
_symmetry.space_group_name_H-M   'P 1'
#
loop_
_entity.id
_entity.type
_entity.pdbx_description
1 polymer ?
#
loop_
_entity_poly.entity_id
_entity_poly.type
_entity_poly.pdbx_seq_one_letter_code
_entity_poly.pdbx_strand_id
1 'polypeptide(L)'
;MARQHHRCAYCGMGFRESPIIADGLDFCSEACIQRYDDHPCLRELPSEFLEHKVAEASQVPCPKCGGPGPINAVSSHRVFSFFFITYFATNTEIGCVRCGRRQCAVDAALCLLLGAWGFPIGVIGAPIQCVRNIRMIRSLSAGDPFKGEFRRTVLDDLAHRLEEEDSKASAATP
;
A
#
# COMPACT_ATOMS: atom_id res chain seq x y z
N MET A 1 -27.35 -9.20 -13.60
CA MET A 1 -26.31 -8.37 -14.25
C MET A 1 -24.96 -8.74 -13.67
N ALA A 2 -24.05 -9.28 -14.48
CA ALA A 2 -22.70 -9.63 -14.02
C ALA A 2 -21.96 -8.34 -13.65
N ARG A 3 -21.40 -8.26 -12.44
CA ARG A 3 -20.55 -7.11 -12.06
C ARG A 3 -19.21 -7.27 -12.75
N GLN A 4 -18.88 -6.32 -13.63
CA GLN A 4 -17.56 -6.26 -14.26
C GLN A 4 -16.52 -5.91 -13.19
N HIS A 5 -15.41 -6.64 -13.17
CA HIS A 5 -14.33 -6.40 -12.22
C HIS A 5 -13.25 -5.57 -12.90
N HIS A 6 -13.05 -4.35 -12.41
CA HIS A 6 -12.08 -3.40 -12.94
C HIS A 6 -10.80 -3.48 -12.11
N ARG A 7 -9.65 -3.15 -12.71
CA ARG A 7 -8.37 -2.95 -11.99
C ARG A 7 -7.83 -1.57 -12.30
N CYS A 8 -7.37 -0.89 -11.27
CA CYS A 8 -6.76 0.43 -11.42
C CYS A 8 -5.41 0.30 -12.14
N ALA A 9 -5.18 1.08 -13.20
CA ALA A 9 -3.94 1.04 -13.96
C ALA A 9 -2.70 1.50 -13.17
N TYR A 10 -2.89 2.35 -12.14
CA TYR A 10 -1.78 2.88 -11.32
C TYR A 10 -1.57 2.15 -9.98
N CYS A 11 -2.63 1.81 -9.23
CA CYS A 11 -2.45 1.06 -7.97
C CYS A 11 -2.68 -0.45 -8.13
N GLY A 12 -3.25 -0.93 -9.24
CA GLY A 12 -3.53 -2.36 -9.44
C GLY A 12 -4.66 -2.92 -8.56
N MET A 13 -5.31 -2.08 -7.75
CA MET A 13 -6.43 -2.48 -6.90
C MET A 13 -7.61 -2.91 -7.76
N GLY A 14 -8.17 -4.09 -7.46
CA GLY A 14 -9.43 -4.54 -8.05
C GLY A 14 -10.62 -3.86 -7.38
N PHE A 15 -11.56 -3.35 -8.17
CA PHE A 15 -12.77 -2.71 -7.66
C PHE A 15 -14.00 -3.11 -8.50
N ARG A 16 -15.18 -2.75 -8.01
CA ARG A 16 -16.48 -3.13 -8.60
C ARG A 16 -17.37 -1.93 -8.91
N GLU A 17 -16.97 -0.76 -8.41
CA GLU A 17 -17.59 0.51 -8.76
C GLU A 17 -17.24 0.87 -10.21
N SER A 18 -18.01 1.78 -10.82
CA SER A 18 -17.68 2.27 -12.15
C SER A 18 -16.29 2.93 -12.13
N PRO A 19 -15.40 2.58 -13.07
CA PRO A 19 -14.07 3.17 -13.15
C PRO A 19 -14.16 4.63 -13.60
N ILE A 20 -13.17 5.42 -13.16
CA ILE A 20 -12.85 6.68 -13.81
C ILE A 20 -11.92 6.32 -14.97
N ILE A 21 -12.34 6.59 -16.21
CA ILE A 21 -11.57 6.23 -17.40
C ILE A 21 -10.75 7.44 -17.85
N ALA A 22 -9.44 7.26 -17.97
CA ALA A 22 -8.53 8.26 -18.53
C ALA A 22 -7.56 7.55 -19.49
N ASP A 23 -7.35 8.11 -20.69
CA ASP A 23 -6.49 7.52 -21.74
C ASP A 23 -6.78 6.04 -22.07
N GLY A 24 -8.03 5.62 -21.95
CA GLY A 24 -8.47 4.24 -22.19
C GLY A 24 -8.13 3.26 -21.07
N LEU A 25 -7.64 3.75 -19.92
CA LEU A 25 -7.29 2.97 -18.73
C LEU A 25 -8.29 3.22 -17.59
N ASP A 26 -8.53 2.19 -16.79
CA ASP A 26 -9.41 2.25 -15.62
C ASP A 26 -8.67 2.76 -14.38
N PHE A 27 -9.25 3.71 -13.64
CA PHE A 27 -8.72 4.23 -12.38
C PHE A 27 -9.74 4.18 -11.25
N CYS A 28 -9.26 3.94 -10.03
CA CYS A 28 -10.12 3.89 -8.83
C CYS A 28 -10.41 5.28 -8.21
N SER A 29 -9.65 6.32 -8.57
CA SER A 29 -9.77 7.67 -7.98
C SER A 29 -9.00 8.70 -8.79
N GLU A 30 -9.42 9.95 -8.77
CA GLU A 30 -8.68 11.09 -9.37
C GLU A 30 -7.25 11.20 -8.85
N ALA A 31 -7.01 10.90 -7.57
CA ALA A 31 -5.66 10.87 -6.99
C ALA A 31 -4.73 9.81 -7.59
N CYS A 32 -5.27 8.76 -8.22
CA CYS A 32 -4.49 7.78 -8.97
C CYS A 32 -4.27 8.20 -10.42
N ILE A 33 -5.16 9.04 -10.98
CA ILE A 33 -4.95 9.67 -12.28
C ILE A 33 -3.80 10.67 -12.14
N GLN A 34 -3.93 11.63 -11.22
CA GLN A 34 -2.90 12.66 -11.01
C GLN A 34 -1.49 12.09 -10.85
N ARG A 35 -1.31 11.09 -9.97
CA ARG A 35 0.01 10.46 -9.78
C ARG A 35 0.54 9.71 -11.01
N TYR A 36 -0.36 9.12 -11.79
CA TYR A 36 0.03 8.47 -13.04
C TYR A 36 0.43 9.52 -14.09
N ASP A 37 -0.22 10.68 -14.09
CA ASP A 37 0.05 11.82 -14.96
C ASP A 37 1.37 12.51 -14.59
N ASP A 38 1.73 12.51 -13.31
CA ASP A 38 3.00 13.05 -12.82
C ASP A 38 4.22 12.26 -13.35
N HIS A 39 4.02 11.02 -13.84
CA HIS A 39 5.06 10.15 -14.39
C HIS A 39 4.73 9.71 -15.83
N PRO A 40 4.92 10.59 -16.83
CA PRO A 40 4.55 10.32 -18.22
C PRO A 40 5.28 9.10 -18.82
N CYS A 41 6.50 8.81 -18.36
CA CYS A 41 7.26 7.62 -18.77
C CYS A 41 6.52 6.30 -18.47
N LEU A 42 5.66 6.26 -17.46
CA LEU A 42 4.86 5.07 -17.13
C LEU A 42 3.72 4.81 -18.13
N ARG A 43 3.31 5.82 -18.91
CA ARG A 43 2.25 5.71 -19.93
C ARG A 43 2.72 5.01 -21.19
N GLU A 44 3.99 5.15 -21.50
CA GLU A 44 4.61 4.54 -22.68
C GLU A 44 4.90 3.06 -22.48
N LEU A 45 4.90 2.60 -21.21
CA LEU A 45 5.18 1.23 -20.85
C LEU A 45 3.94 0.34 -20.91
N PRO A 46 4.03 -0.87 -21.50
CA PRO A 46 2.95 -1.85 -21.46
C PRO A 46 2.60 -2.23 -20.02
N SER A 47 1.31 -2.39 -19.72
CA SER A 47 0.86 -2.79 -18.38
C SER A 47 1.47 -4.12 -17.91
N GLU A 48 1.73 -5.04 -18.82
CA GLU A 48 2.38 -6.33 -18.52
C GLU A 48 3.82 -6.15 -18.00
N PHE A 49 4.55 -5.17 -18.54
CA PHE A 49 5.90 -4.84 -18.08
C PHE A 49 5.88 -4.28 -16.66
N LEU A 50 4.91 -3.42 -16.35
CA LEU A 50 4.72 -2.86 -15.00
C LEU A 50 4.39 -3.97 -13.99
N GLU A 51 3.49 -4.90 -14.33
CA GLU A 51 3.16 -6.04 -13.47
C GLU A 51 4.36 -6.97 -13.25
N HIS A 52 5.17 -7.21 -14.29
CA HIS A 52 6.41 -7.97 -14.16
C HIS A 52 7.39 -7.30 -13.20
N LYS A 53 7.58 -5.97 -13.30
CA LYS A 53 8.48 -5.22 -12.41
C LYS A 53 8.01 -5.26 -10.95
N VAL A 54 6.71 -5.15 -10.72
CA VAL A 54 6.12 -5.29 -9.37
C VAL A 54 6.31 -6.71 -8.83
N ALA A 55 6.12 -7.73 -9.66
CA ALA A 55 6.35 -9.12 -9.28
C ALA A 55 7.83 -9.38 -8.94
N GLU A 56 8.76 -8.89 -9.76
CA GLU A 56 10.21 -8.96 -9.52
C GLU A 56 10.58 -8.28 -8.20
N ALA A 57 10.12 -7.04 -7.98
CA ALA A 57 10.36 -6.30 -6.74
C ALA A 57 9.80 -7.02 -5.51
N SER A 58 8.68 -7.75 -5.66
CA SER A 58 8.10 -8.51 -4.55
C SER A 58 8.95 -9.71 -4.13
N GLN A 59 9.82 -10.24 -4.99
CA GLN A 59 10.58 -11.47 -4.71
C GLN A 59 11.89 -11.24 -3.93
N VAL A 60 12.25 -10.01 -3.64
CA VAL A 60 13.46 -9.71 -2.86
C VAL A 60 13.32 -10.18 -1.41
N PRO A 61 14.44 -10.51 -0.72
CA PRO A 61 14.41 -10.88 0.68
C PRO A 61 13.77 -9.79 1.56
N CYS A 62 13.00 -10.21 2.56
CA CYS A 62 12.33 -9.28 3.46
C CYS A 62 13.34 -8.37 4.20
N PRO A 63 13.26 -7.03 4.11
CA PRO A 63 14.22 -6.13 4.75
C PRO A 63 14.20 -6.20 6.29
N LYS A 64 13.11 -6.70 6.88
CA LYS A 64 12.95 -6.80 8.34
C LYS A 64 13.48 -8.11 8.93
N CYS A 65 13.49 -9.19 8.16
CA CYS A 65 13.83 -10.51 8.70
C CYS A 65 14.72 -11.37 7.80
N GLY A 66 15.10 -10.89 6.61
CA GLY A 66 15.89 -11.64 5.63
C GLY A 66 15.20 -12.88 5.05
N GLY A 67 13.89 -13.04 5.28
CA GLY A 67 13.14 -14.22 4.83
C GLY A 67 12.86 -14.21 3.32
N PRO A 68 12.58 -15.39 2.72
CA PRO A 68 12.41 -15.56 1.27
C PRO A 68 11.03 -15.17 0.74
N GLY A 69 10.11 -14.77 1.63
CA GLY A 69 8.71 -14.58 1.28
C GLY A 69 8.48 -13.27 0.52
N PRO A 70 7.48 -13.22 -0.37
CA PRO A 70 7.24 -12.03 -1.14
C PRO A 70 6.97 -10.85 -0.21
N ILE A 71 7.64 -9.73 -0.47
CA ILE A 71 7.42 -8.49 0.24
C ILE A 71 6.20 -7.77 -0.31
N ASN A 72 5.50 -7.08 0.57
CA ASN A 72 4.36 -6.24 0.22
C ASN A 72 4.32 -5.05 1.18
N ALA A 73 3.50 -4.05 0.87
CA ALA A 73 3.19 -2.97 1.80
C ALA A 73 2.26 -3.53 2.87
N VAL A 74 2.60 -3.31 4.14
CA VAL A 74 1.76 -3.69 5.27
C VAL A 74 1.49 -2.44 6.09
N SER A 75 0.23 -1.99 6.07
CA SER A 75 -0.25 -0.96 6.98
C SER A 75 -0.53 -1.51 8.39
N SER A 76 -0.36 -0.70 9.41
CA SER A 76 -0.71 -1.06 10.77
C SER A 76 -1.34 0.15 11.45
N HIS A 77 -2.40 -0.07 12.22
CA HIS A 77 -3.13 1.02 12.85
C HIS A 77 -2.81 1.08 14.34
N ARG A 78 -2.41 2.25 14.81
CA ARG A 78 -2.09 2.53 16.21
C ARG A 78 -3.07 3.55 16.78
N VAL A 79 -3.40 3.38 18.06
CA VAL A 79 -4.11 4.36 18.87
C VAL A 79 -3.29 4.59 20.12
N PHE A 80 -3.02 5.86 20.39
CA PHE A 80 -2.42 6.29 21.66
C PHE A 80 -3.42 7.21 22.35
N SER A 81 -3.78 6.91 23.60
CA SER A 81 -4.60 7.80 24.43
C SER A 81 -3.75 8.28 25.61
N PHE A 82 -3.70 9.59 25.84
CA PHE A 82 -3.10 10.19 27.03
C PHE A 82 -4.12 11.14 27.67
N PHE A 83 -4.73 10.72 28.78
CA PHE A 83 -5.79 11.41 29.51
C PHE A 83 -7.00 11.83 28.64
N PHE A 84 -6.93 12.97 27.96
CA PHE A 84 -8.00 13.55 27.13
C PHE A 84 -7.68 13.60 25.63
N ILE A 85 -6.47 13.25 25.21
CA ILE A 85 -6.05 13.29 23.80
C ILE A 85 -5.93 11.87 23.27
N THR A 86 -6.67 11.57 22.22
CA THR A 86 -6.57 10.30 21.47
C THR A 86 -5.95 10.59 20.11
N TYR A 87 -4.78 10.01 19.85
CA TYR A 87 -4.08 10.09 18.58
C TYR A 87 -4.27 8.80 17.78
N PHE A 88 -4.62 8.94 16.51
CA PHE A 88 -4.75 7.84 15.56
C PHE A 88 -3.59 7.92 14.56
N ALA A 89 -2.83 6.83 14.43
CA ALA A 89 -1.77 6.71 13.45
C ALA A 89 -1.97 5.49 12.56
N THR A 90 -1.63 5.62 11.29
CA THR A 90 -1.49 4.49 10.37
C THR A 90 -0.05 4.48 9.86
N ASN A 91 0.66 3.39 10.11
CA ASN A 91 2.03 3.20 9.64
C ASN A 91 2.01 2.17 8.51
N THR A 92 2.35 2.58 7.30
CA THR A 92 2.63 1.67 6.18
C THR A 92 4.12 1.37 6.14
N GLU A 93 4.47 0.08 6.18
CA GLU A 93 5.84 -0.38 6.08
C GLU A 93 5.96 -1.54 5.09
N ILE A 94 7.07 -1.61 4.35
CA ILE A 94 7.34 -2.72 3.42
C ILE A 94 7.89 -3.92 4.19
N GLY A 95 7.35 -5.11 3.93
CA GLY A 95 7.87 -6.35 4.51
C GLY A 95 7.08 -7.58 4.12
N CYS A 96 7.53 -8.75 4.58
CA CYS A 96 6.81 -9.99 4.34
C CYS A 96 5.55 -10.12 5.22
N VAL A 97 4.64 -11.00 4.82
CA VAL A 97 3.39 -11.30 5.55
C VAL A 97 3.62 -11.62 7.02
N ARG A 98 4.68 -12.38 7.36
CA ARG A 98 4.99 -12.76 8.75
C ARG A 98 5.35 -11.53 9.60
N CYS A 99 6.21 -10.66 9.07
CA CYS A 99 6.58 -9.40 9.73
C CYS A 99 5.37 -8.48 9.87
N GLY A 100 4.55 -8.39 8.83
CA GLY A 100 3.30 -7.63 8.87
C GLY A 100 2.32 -8.08 9.94
N ARG A 101 2.10 -9.40 10.06
CA ARG A 101 1.24 -9.99 11.10
C ARG A 101 1.78 -9.72 12.50
N ARG A 102 3.10 -9.83 12.69
CA ARG A 102 3.74 -9.52 13.97
C ARG A 102 3.53 -8.06 14.34
N GLN A 103 3.71 -7.15 13.39
CA GLN A 103 3.52 -5.71 13.61
C GLN A 103 2.05 -5.40 13.98
N CYS A 104 1.09 -5.92 13.23
CA CYS A 104 -0.34 -5.76 13.54
C CYS A 104 -0.72 -6.32 14.92
N ALA A 105 -0.11 -7.44 15.34
CA ALA A 105 -0.36 -8.03 16.65
C ALA A 105 0.22 -7.18 17.78
N VAL A 106 1.43 -6.66 17.60
CA VAL A 106 2.06 -5.72 18.54
C VAL A 106 1.21 -4.45 18.64
N ASP A 107 0.79 -3.88 17.51
CA ASP A 107 0.00 -2.65 17.49
C ASP A 107 -1.41 -2.83 18.05
N ALA A 108 -2.02 -4.00 17.84
CA ALA A 108 -3.27 -4.35 18.51
C ALA A 108 -3.09 -4.43 20.04
N ALA A 109 -2.01 -5.06 20.51
CA ALA A 109 -1.70 -5.11 21.94
C ALA A 109 -1.45 -3.71 22.52
N LEU A 110 -0.70 -2.85 21.81
CA LEU A 110 -0.48 -1.46 22.20
C LEU A 110 -1.80 -0.67 22.23
N CYS A 111 -2.69 -0.86 21.25
CA CYS A 111 -4.02 -0.22 21.25
C CYS A 111 -4.86 -0.64 22.47
N LEU A 112 -4.81 -1.91 22.90
CA LEU A 112 -5.51 -2.38 24.10
C LEU A 112 -4.89 -1.79 25.38
N LEU A 113 -3.57 -1.77 25.47
CA LEU A 113 -2.85 -1.35 26.68
C LEU A 113 -2.84 0.17 26.86
N LEU A 114 -2.83 0.95 25.77
CA LEU A 114 -2.65 2.41 25.81
C LEU A 114 -3.90 3.18 25.34
N GLY A 115 -4.77 2.56 24.52
CA GLY A 115 -5.98 3.20 24.01
C GLY A 115 -7.11 3.26 25.04
N ALA A 116 -7.19 2.28 25.94
CA ALA A 116 -8.27 2.14 26.93
C ALA A 116 -8.29 3.21 28.04
N TRP A 117 -7.24 4.03 28.17
CA TRP A 117 -7.14 5.06 29.20
C TRP A 117 -7.81 6.39 28.83
N GLY A 118 -8.23 6.57 27.57
CA GLY A 118 -8.95 7.78 27.13
C GLY A 118 -10.45 7.63 27.33
N PHE A 119 -11.05 8.33 28.30
CA PHE A 119 -12.51 8.37 28.46
C PHE A 119 -13.08 9.62 27.78
N PRO A 120 -14.16 9.54 26.96
CA PRO A 120 -14.89 8.33 26.52
C PRO A 120 -14.37 7.72 25.19
N ILE A 121 -13.55 8.46 24.43
CA ILE A 121 -13.22 8.15 23.03
C ILE A 121 -12.27 6.95 22.91
N GLY A 122 -11.32 6.79 23.83
CA GLY A 122 -10.35 5.69 23.84
C GLY A 122 -10.99 4.32 24.14
N VAL A 123 -12.02 4.27 24.99
CA VAL A 123 -12.76 3.05 25.33
C VAL A 123 -13.50 2.46 24.12
N ILE A 124 -13.99 3.30 23.20
CA ILE A 124 -14.67 2.86 21.96
C ILE A 124 -13.70 2.76 20.78
N GLY A 125 -12.73 3.67 20.67
CA GLY A 125 -11.76 3.71 19.57
C GLY A 125 -10.78 2.53 19.61
N ALA A 126 -10.32 2.13 20.79
CA ALA A 126 -9.40 1.01 20.96
C ALA A 126 -9.96 -0.33 20.42
N PRO A 127 -11.20 -0.77 20.76
CA PRO A 127 -11.74 -2.01 20.21
C PRO A 127 -11.95 -1.95 18.69
N ILE A 128 -12.36 -0.81 18.12
CA ILE A 128 -12.50 -0.64 16.66
C ILE A 128 -11.14 -0.86 15.97
N GLN A 129 -10.08 -0.30 16.52
CA GLN A 129 -8.73 -0.37 15.94
C GLN A 129 -8.10 -1.75 16.14
N CYS A 130 -8.43 -2.44 17.24
CA CYS A 130 -8.11 -3.87 17.39
C CYS A 130 -8.80 -4.73 16.34
N VAL A 131 -10.09 -4.51 16.09
CA VAL A 131 -10.83 -5.23 15.03
C VAL A 131 -10.21 -4.98 13.66
N ARG A 132 -9.77 -3.75 13.36
CA ARG A 132 -9.05 -3.42 12.12
C ARG A 132 -7.73 -4.18 11.99
N ASN A 133 -6.89 -4.20 13.03
CA ASN A 133 -5.64 -4.96 13.02
C ASN A 133 -5.87 -6.48 12.90
N ILE A 134 -6.92 -7.03 13.55
CA ILE A 134 -7.28 -8.44 13.43
C ILE A 134 -7.78 -8.77 12.02
N ARG A 135 -8.61 -7.90 11.43
CA ARG A 135 -9.03 -8.03 10.02
C ARG A 135 -7.81 -7.98 9.09
N MET A 136 -6.85 -7.10 9.37
CA MET A 136 -5.62 -7.01 8.61
C MET A 136 -4.83 -8.32 8.66
N ILE A 137 -4.62 -8.91 9.85
CA ILE A 137 -3.98 -10.21 10.02
C ILE A 137 -4.68 -11.31 9.19
N ARG A 138 -6.01 -11.32 9.15
CA ARG A 138 -6.79 -12.29 8.36
C ARG A 138 -6.66 -12.04 6.85
N SER A 139 -6.70 -10.78 6.43
CA SER A 139 -6.60 -10.42 5.01
C SER A 139 -5.21 -10.72 4.43
N LEU A 140 -4.14 -10.58 5.22
CA LEU A 140 -2.77 -10.91 4.80
C LEU A 140 -2.60 -12.40 4.45
N SER A 141 -3.44 -13.28 5.00
CA SER A 141 -3.46 -14.71 4.66
C SER A 141 -4.24 -15.01 3.38
N ALA A 142 -5.10 -14.10 2.91
CA ALA A 142 -5.90 -14.25 1.69
C ALA A 142 -5.13 -13.82 0.42
N GLY A 143 -3.85 -13.46 0.55
CA GLY A 143 -2.97 -13.11 -0.58
C GLY A 143 -3.25 -11.75 -1.24
N ASP A 144 -4.22 -10.98 -0.75
CA ASP A 144 -4.65 -9.76 -1.42
C ASP A 144 -5.18 -8.64 -0.51
N PRO A 145 -4.32 -8.07 0.35
CA PRO A 145 -4.51 -6.69 0.71
C PRO A 145 -3.19 -5.93 0.49
N PHE A 146 -3.24 -4.75 -0.10
CA PHE A 146 -2.11 -3.82 -0.27
C PHE A 146 -1.14 -4.01 -1.45
N LYS A 147 -1.46 -4.87 -2.45
CA LYS A 147 -0.85 -4.74 -3.80
C LYS A 147 -0.90 -3.28 -4.30
N GLY A 148 -1.99 -2.59 -3.95
CA GLY A 148 -2.20 -1.14 -4.10
C GLY A 148 -0.99 -0.28 -3.78
N GLU A 149 -0.56 -0.33 -2.52
CA GLU A 149 0.41 0.62 -1.97
C GLU A 149 1.84 0.19 -2.30
N PHE A 150 2.12 -1.11 -2.31
CA PHE A 150 3.39 -1.64 -2.79
C PHE A 150 3.63 -1.31 -4.27
N ARG A 151 2.62 -1.55 -5.13
CA ARG A 151 2.69 -1.23 -6.55
C ARG A 151 2.95 0.25 -6.78
N ARG A 152 2.28 1.15 -6.05
CA ARG A 152 2.56 2.60 -6.12
C ARG A 152 4.04 2.88 -5.86
N THR A 153 4.56 2.40 -4.74
CA THR A 153 5.98 2.63 -4.40
C THR A 153 6.95 2.07 -5.45
N VAL A 154 6.68 0.88 -5.99
CA VAL A 154 7.53 0.30 -7.05
C VAL A 154 7.44 1.10 -8.34
N LEU A 155 6.26 1.60 -8.71
CA LEU A 155 6.09 2.41 -9.91
C LEU A 155 6.71 3.80 -9.78
N ASP A 156 6.58 4.43 -8.61
CA ASP A 156 7.20 5.72 -8.33
C ASP A 156 8.74 5.58 -8.38
N ASP A 157 9.31 4.51 -7.81
CA ASP A 157 10.76 4.20 -7.92
C ASP A 157 11.19 3.95 -9.37
N LEU A 158 10.41 3.16 -10.12
CA LEU A 158 10.70 2.88 -11.52
C LEU A 158 10.69 4.18 -12.36
N ALA A 159 9.69 5.04 -12.15
CA ALA A 159 9.58 6.29 -12.88
C ALA A 159 10.78 7.21 -12.62
N HIS A 160 11.17 7.38 -11.36
CA HIS A 160 12.35 8.15 -11.01
C HIS A 160 13.63 7.60 -11.64
N ARG A 161 13.80 6.28 -11.68
CA ARG A 161 14.98 5.66 -12.30
C ARG A 161 15.04 5.90 -13.82
N LEU A 162 13.90 5.85 -14.50
CA LEU A 162 13.82 6.15 -15.94
C LEU A 162 14.11 7.63 -16.22
N GLU A 163 13.54 8.53 -15.42
CA GLU A 163 13.80 9.98 -15.53
C GLU A 163 15.30 10.30 -15.32
N GLU A 164 15.95 9.63 -14.37
CA GLU A 164 17.40 9.75 -14.17
C GLU A 164 18.22 9.22 -15.35
N GLU A 165 17.81 8.10 -15.95
CA GLU A 165 18.47 7.50 -17.11
C GLU A 165 18.35 8.41 -18.35
N ASP A 166 17.17 8.98 -18.60
CA ASP A 166 16.92 9.93 -19.69
C ASP A 166 17.71 11.24 -19.51
N SER A 167 17.79 11.74 -18.27
CA SER A 167 18.60 12.91 -17.94
C SER A 167 20.09 12.66 -18.20
N LYS A 168 20.62 11.49 -17.81
CA LYS A 168 22.00 11.09 -18.08
C LYS A 168 22.28 10.90 -19.57
N ALA A 169 21.34 10.31 -20.32
CA ALA A 169 21.46 10.13 -21.76
C ALA A 169 21.49 11.47 -22.52
N SER A 170 20.64 12.43 -22.11
CA SER A 170 20.61 13.77 -22.70
C SER A 170 21.91 14.56 -22.44
N ALA A 171 22.51 14.42 -21.26
CA ALA A 171 23.77 15.08 -20.91
C ALA A 171 25.01 14.48 -21.61
N ALA A 172 24.91 13.25 -22.13
CA ALA A 172 26.01 12.56 -22.81
C ALA A 172 26.08 12.85 -24.33
N THR A 173 25.11 13.60 -24.88
CA THR A 173 25.11 13.98 -26.30
C THR A 173 25.77 15.36 -26.45
N PRO A 174 26.97 15.46 -27.05
CA PRO A 174 27.73 16.70 -27.18
C PRO A 174 27.16 17.68 -28.23
#